data_AF-A0A167PWK1-F1
#
_entry.id   AF-A0A167PWK1-F1
#
_cell.length_a   1.000
_cell.length_b   1.000
_cell.length_c   1.000
_cell.angle_alpha   90.00
_cell.angle_beta   90.00
_cell.angle_gamma   90.00
#
_symmetry.space_group_name_H-M   'P 1'
#
loop_
_entity.id
_entity.type
_entity.pdbx_description
1 polymer ?
#
loop_
_entity_poly.entity_id
_entity_poly.type
_entity_poly.pdbx_seq_one_letter_code
_entity_poly.pdbx_strand_id
1 'polypeptide(L)'
;MSSRMRSSKKIFKSTLYQLYLLEIKERNSLLAKAFHLDHGKARRLPIEFARNTWDDNIVSFREALINVERHRKELGIQGECPYHFMQDELHSHSVDAKGWNEAQSIEGLMKRDGWTYPDTFDAAINFFSELRERDLKHMTGE
;
A
#
# COMPACT_ATOMS: atom_id res chain seq x y z
N MET A 1 12.44 1.71 22.66
CA MET A 1 13.34 0.96 21.77
C MET A 1 13.74 1.83 20.58
N SER A 2 14.99 2.26 20.59
CA SER A 2 15.47 3.53 20.03
C SER A 2 15.83 3.42 18.54
N SER A 3 15.75 4.55 17.82
CA SER A 3 15.90 4.71 16.35
C SER A 3 16.95 3.81 15.67
N ARG A 4 18.05 3.50 16.36
CA ARG A 4 19.16 2.63 15.93
C ARG A 4 18.71 1.26 15.42
N MET A 5 17.75 0.62 16.08
CA MET A 5 17.25 -0.71 15.71
C MET A 5 16.35 -0.65 14.46
N ARG A 6 15.65 0.47 14.28
CA ARG A 6 14.83 0.77 13.08
C ARG A 6 15.73 1.07 11.87
N SER A 7 16.83 1.79 12.08
CA SER A 7 17.85 2.04 11.06
C SER A 7 18.57 0.77 10.65
N SER A 8 18.96 -0.09 11.60
CA SER A 8 19.59 -1.38 11.32
C SER A 8 18.69 -2.31 10.47
N LYS A 9 17.39 -2.41 10.80
CA LYS A 9 16.42 -3.15 9.97
C LYS A 9 16.29 -2.60 8.55
N LYS A 10 16.30 -1.27 8.38
CA LYS A 10 16.26 -0.64 7.05
C LYS A 10 17.53 -0.94 6.25
N ILE A 11 18.70 -0.84 6.88
CA ILE A 11 20.00 -1.16 6.25
C ILE A 11 20.02 -2.62 5.83
N PHE A 12 19.64 -3.55 6.71
CA PHE A 12 19.60 -4.97 6.39
C PHE A 12 18.68 -5.28 5.20
N LYS A 13 17.45 -4.74 5.19
CA LYS A 13 16.53 -4.90 4.05
C LYS A 13 17.11 -4.35 2.75
N SER A 14 17.79 -3.19 2.82
CA SER A 14 18.45 -2.58 1.66
C SER A 14 19.59 -3.47 1.13
N THR A 15 20.49 -3.93 2.01
CA THR A 15 21.61 -4.80 1.63
C THR A 15 21.14 -6.13 1.05
N LEU A 16 20.15 -6.78 1.69
CA LEU A 16 19.57 -8.03 1.20
C LEU A 16 18.95 -7.84 -0.19
N TYR A 17 18.23 -6.74 -0.41
CA TYR A 17 17.65 -6.42 -1.72
C TYR A 17 18.74 -6.19 -2.77
N GLN A 18 19.82 -5.50 -2.44
CA GLN A 18 20.95 -5.30 -3.35
C GLN A 18 21.64 -6.62 -3.73
N LEU A 19 21.89 -7.50 -2.76
CA LEU A 19 22.46 -8.83 -3.03
C LEU A 19 21.53 -9.66 -3.94
N TYR A 20 20.23 -9.61 -3.68
CA TYR A 20 19.23 -10.27 -4.51
C TYR A 20 19.25 -9.77 -5.96
N LEU A 21 19.36 -8.45 -6.18
CA LEU A 21 19.47 -7.87 -7.52
C LEU A 21 20.76 -8.29 -8.24
N LEU A 22 21.89 -8.37 -7.52
CA LEU A 22 23.16 -8.85 -8.08
C LEU A 22 23.06 -10.32 -8.52
N GLU A 23 22.55 -11.19 -7.65
CA GLU A 23 22.35 -12.62 -7.97
C GLU A 23 21.40 -12.83 -9.15
N ILE A 24 20.30 -12.07 -9.21
CA ILE A 24 19.36 -12.16 -10.34
C ILE A 24 19.98 -11.68 -11.63
N LYS A 25 20.85 -10.68 -11.60
CA LYS A 25 21.53 -10.20 -12.81
C LYS A 25 22.36 -11.31 -13.46
N GLU A 26 23.03 -12.13 -12.67
CA GLU A 26 23.80 -13.28 -13.14
C GLU A 26 22.90 -14.44 -13.61
N ARG A 27 21.84 -14.74 -12.87
CA ARG A 27 20.98 -15.91 -13.13
C ARG A 27 19.91 -15.69 -14.19
N ASN A 28 19.35 -14.49 -14.26
CA ASN A 28 18.22 -14.15 -15.11
C ASN A 28 18.23 -12.66 -15.50
N SER A 29 18.89 -12.36 -16.61
CA SER A 29 19.04 -10.99 -17.13
C SER A 29 17.71 -10.32 -17.50
N LEU A 30 16.67 -11.09 -17.87
CA LEU A 30 15.34 -10.55 -18.17
C LEU A 30 14.63 -10.08 -16.90
N LEU A 31 14.67 -10.90 -15.85
CA LEU A 31 14.11 -10.54 -14.55
C LEU A 31 14.86 -9.35 -13.93
N ALA A 32 16.19 -9.31 -14.07
CA ALA A 32 17.00 -8.17 -13.66
C ALA A 32 16.54 -6.87 -14.34
N LYS A 33 16.30 -6.90 -15.67
CA LYS A 33 15.77 -5.75 -16.41
C LYS A 33 14.40 -5.32 -15.89
N ALA A 34 13.52 -6.27 -15.56
CA ALA A 34 12.19 -5.96 -15.05
C ALA A 34 12.23 -5.13 -13.74
N PHE A 35 13.20 -5.37 -12.86
CA PHE A 35 13.38 -4.57 -11.64
C PHE A 35 13.85 -3.13 -11.88
N HIS A 36 14.42 -2.85 -13.05
CA HIS A 36 14.94 -1.55 -13.44
C HIS A 36 14.05 -0.82 -14.44
N LEU A 37 12.84 -1.33 -14.72
CA LEU A 37 11.89 -0.64 -15.57
C LEU A 37 11.39 0.63 -14.89
N ASP A 38 11.35 1.72 -15.66
CA ASP A 38 10.76 2.97 -15.23
C ASP A 38 9.31 2.77 -14.81
N HIS A 39 8.91 3.49 -13.76
CA HIS A 39 7.59 3.40 -13.16
C HIS A 39 7.21 1.97 -12.73
N GLY A 40 8.18 1.18 -12.22
CA GLY A 40 7.97 -0.21 -11.82
C GLY A 40 6.77 -0.43 -10.87
N LYS A 41 6.49 0.52 -9.96
CA LYS A 41 5.27 0.47 -9.13
C LYS A 41 3.99 0.61 -9.96
N ALA A 42 3.92 1.59 -10.86
CA ALA A 42 2.75 1.78 -11.73
C ALA A 42 2.51 0.59 -12.66
N ARG A 43 3.57 -0.13 -13.06
CA ARG A 43 3.46 -1.38 -13.83
C ARG A 43 2.95 -2.57 -13.00
N ARG A 44 3.43 -2.70 -11.75
CA ARG A 44 3.23 -3.88 -10.91
C ARG A 44 1.94 -3.82 -10.07
N LEU A 45 1.67 -2.67 -9.44
CA LEU A 45 0.59 -2.51 -8.46
C LEU A 45 -0.82 -2.80 -9.03
N PRO A 46 -1.17 -2.43 -10.27
CA PRO A 46 -2.48 -2.78 -10.82
C PRO A 46 -2.69 -4.29 -10.86
N ILE A 47 -1.67 -5.06 -11.25
CA ILE A 47 -1.73 -6.52 -11.30
C ILE A 47 -1.81 -7.13 -9.90
N GLU A 48 -1.04 -6.58 -8.96
CA GLU A 48 -1.03 -7.04 -7.57
C GLU A 48 -2.38 -6.82 -6.88
N PHE A 49 -2.98 -5.64 -7.04
CA PHE A 49 -4.22 -5.29 -6.37
C PHE A 49 -5.48 -5.81 -7.08
N ALA A 50 -5.44 -6.02 -8.40
CA ALA A 50 -6.57 -6.60 -9.15
C ALA A 50 -7.03 -7.95 -8.60
N ARG A 51 -6.12 -8.72 -7.99
CA ARG A 51 -6.40 -10.03 -7.43
C ARG A 51 -7.20 -10.00 -6.13
N ASN A 52 -7.27 -8.85 -5.47
CA ASN A 52 -7.79 -8.75 -4.11
C ASN A 52 -8.67 -7.52 -3.89
N THR A 53 -9.39 -7.09 -4.93
CA THR A 53 -10.28 -5.92 -4.85
C THR A 53 -11.44 -6.13 -3.87
N TRP A 54 -11.74 -7.37 -3.50
CA TRP A 54 -12.83 -7.74 -2.59
C TRP A 54 -12.40 -7.71 -1.11
N ASP A 55 -11.12 -7.99 -0.81
CA ASP A 55 -10.57 -7.87 0.55
C ASP A 55 -9.70 -6.62 0.62
N ASP A 56 -10.36 -5.47 0.75
CA ASP A 56 -9.77 -4.19 1.16
C ASP A 56 -8.84 -3.48 0.17
N ASN A 57 -8.47 -4.10 -0.96
CA ASN A 57 -7.55 -3.45 -1.89
C ASN A 57 -8.26 -2.63 -2.98
N ILE A 58 -9.57 -2.38 -2.89
CA ILE A 58 -10.29 -1.58 -3.89
C ILE A 58 -9.76 -0.15 -3.98
N VAL A 59 -9.51 0.51 -2.84
CA VAL A 59 -8.94 1.86 -2.78
C VAL A 59 -7.52 1.85 -3.36
N SER A 60 -6.71 0.87 -2.97
CA SER A 60 -5.34 0.71 -3.47
C SER A 60 -5.30 0.40 -4.98
N PHE A 61 -6.26 -0.37 -5.47
CA PHE A 61 -6.39 -0.69 -6.89
C PHE A 61 -6.78 0.54 -7.71
N ARG A 62 -7.76 1.32 -7.24
CA ARG A 62 -8.16 2.58 -7.90
C ARG A 62 -6.98 3.56 -7.98
N GLU A 63 -6.22 3.72 -6.90
CA GLU A 63 -4.98 4.51 -6.90
C GLU A 63 -3.97 3.99 -7.94
N ALA A 64 -3.81 2.67 -8.06
CA ALA A 64 -2.91 2.09 -9.04
C ALA A 64 -3.36 2.38 -10.48
N LEU A 65 -4.67 2.32 -10.77
CA LEU A 65 -5.21 2.67 -12.09
C LEU A 65 -5.07 4.16 -12.43
N ILE A 66 -5.33 5.05 -11.46
CA ILE A 66 -5.09 6.50 -11.62
C ILE A 66 -3.62 6.75 -11.97
N ASN A 67 -2.69 6.06 -11.31
CA ASN A 67 -1.27 6.19 -11.58
C ASN A 67 -0.86 5.61 -12.96
N VAL A 68 -1.55 4.58 -13.46
CA VAL A 68 -1.37 4.09 -14.84
C VAL A 68 -1.82 5.11 -15.85
N GLU A 69 -3.01 5.71 -15.66
CA GLU A 69 -3.50 6.77 -16.55
C GLU A 69 -2.53 7.96 -16.57
N ARG A 70 -2.12 8.43 -15.38
CA ARG A 70 -1.23 9.59 -15.22
C ARG A 70 0.12 9.42 -15.92
N HIS A 71 0.75 8.24 -15.77
CA HIS A 71 2.09 7.98 -16.29
C HIS A 71 2.06 7.18 -17.61
N ARG A 72 0.90 7.09 -18.28
CA ARG A 72 0.67 6.24 -19.45
C ARG A 72 1.70 6.42 -20.56
N LYS A 73 2.07 7.68 -20.84
CA LYS A 73 3.07 8.04 -21.85
C LYS A 73 4.45 7.45 -21.52
N GLU A 74 4.88 7.60 -20.26
CA GLU A 74 6.15 7.07 -19.76
C GLU A 74 6.13 5.54 -19.66
N LEU A 75 4.95 4.96 -19.47
CA LEU A 75 4.76 3.51 -19.50
C LEU A 75 4.89 2.91 -20.91
N GLY A 76 4.86 3.74 -21.96
CA GLY A 76 4.94 3.32 -23.36
C GLY A 76 3.64 2.72 -23.90
N ILE A 77 2.52 2.95 -23.23
CA ILE A 77 1.21 2.39 -23.61
C ILE A 77 0.64 3.19 -24.79
N GLN A 78 0.41 2.51 -25.91
CA GLN A 78 -0.08 3.09 -27.15
C GLN A 78 -1.62 3.15 -27.22
N GLY A 79 -2.17 4.02 -28.06
CA GLY A 79 -3.61 4.20 -28.28
C GLY A 79 -4.25 5.23 -27.36
N GLU A 80 -5.58 5.28 -27.29
CA GLU A 80 -6.33 6.08 -26.31
C GLU A 80 -6.48 5.36 -24.97
N CYS A 81 -6.68 6.11 -23.88
CA CYS A 81 -6.97 5.48 -22.60
C CYS A 81 -8.42 4.97 -22.63
N PRO A 82 -8.69 3.70 -22.30
CA PRO A 82 -10.05 3.18 -22.33
C PRO A 82 -11.01 3.88 -21.37
N TYR A 83 -10.46 4.52 -20.33
CA TYR A 83 -11.23 5.18 -19.29
C TYR A 83 -10.40 6.31 -18.69
N HIS A 84 -11.05 7.45 -18.48
CA HIS A 84 -10.45 8.67 -17.95
C HIS A 84 -11.15 9.03 -16.64
N PHE A 85 -10.39 9.15 -15.55
CA PHE A 85 -10.99 9.53 -14.26
C PHE A 85 -11.42 11.00 -14.31
N MET A 86 -12.68 11.25 -13.96
CA MET A 86 -13.21 12.61 -13.87
C MET A 86 -12.72 13.32 -12.60
N GLN A 87 -12.79 14.65 -12.57
CA GLN A 87 -12.23 15.44 -11.47
C GLN A 87 -12.94 15.18 -10.13
N ASP A 88 -14.25 14.95 -10.16
CA ASP A 88 -15.07 14.55 -9.02
C ASP A 88 -14.70 13.15 -8.52
N GLU A 89 -14.43 12.21 -9.43
CA GLU A 89 -13.95 10.87 -9.09
C GLU A 89 -12.58 10.89 -8.42
N LEU A 90 -11.65 11.70 -8.92
CA LEU A 90 -10.33 11.92 -8.32
C LEU A 90 -10.45 12.57 -6.93
N HIS A 91 -11.39 13.50 -6.77
CA HIS A 91 -11.64 14.15 -5.48
C HIS A 91 -12.22 13.15 -4.46
N SER A 92 -13.25 12.39 -4.84
CA SER A 92 -13.83 11.33 -4.01
C SER A 92 -12.76 10.33 -3.59
N HIS A 93 -11.95 9.85 -4.54
CA HIS A 93 -10.88 8.90 -4.25
C HIS A 93 -9.84 9.46 -3.27
N SER A 94 -9.52 10.75 -3.34
CA SER A 94 -8.61 11.39 -2.37
C SER A 94 -9.14 11.33 -0.93
N VAL A 95 -10.45 11.52 -0.76
CA VAL A 95 -11.11 11.39 0.55
C VAL A 95 -11.08 9.94 1.03
N ASP A 96 -11.45 9.00 0.16
CA ASP A 96 -11.43 7.56 0.46
C ASP A 96 -10.02 7.07 0.81
N ALA A 97 -9.02 7.48 0.05
CA ALA A 97 -7.62 7.14 0.27
C ALA A 97 -7.10 7.67 1.60
N LYS A 98 -7.54 8.86 2.03
CA LYS A 98 -7.18 9.39 3.35
C LYS A 98 -7.75 8.52 4.47
N GLY A 99 -9.06 8.23 4.42
CA GLY A 99 -9.70 7.34 5.40
C GLY A 99 -9.08 5.94 5.41
N TRP A 100 -8.75 5.42 4.22
CA TRP A 100 -8.07 4.14 4.07
C TRP A 100 -6.69 4.13 4.72
N ASN A 101 -5.87 5.15 4.49
CA ASN A 101 -4.54 5.26 5.09
C ASN A 101 -4.60 5.39 6.61
N GLU A 102 -5.60 6.10 7.15
CA GLU A 102 -5.87 6.16 8.58
C GLU A 102 -6.22 4.76 9.12
N ALA A 103 -7.07 4.01 8.43
CA ALA A 103 -7.42 2.63 8.78
C ALA A 103 -6.25 1.64 8.62
N GLN A 104 -5.28 1.89 7.74
CA GLN A 104 -4.06 1.06 7.66
C GLN A 104 -3.01 1.46 8.73
N SER A 105 -3.17 2.58 9.44
CA SER A 105 -2.19 3.02 10.45
C SER A 105 -2.10 2.09 11.69
N ILE A 106 -3.10 1.22 11.87
CA ILE A 106 -3.09 0.12 12.86
C ILE A 106 -2.26 -1.09 12.42
N GLU A 107 -1.67 -1.05 11.22
CA GLU A 107 -0.75 -2.09 10.74
C GLU A 107 0.44 -2.23 11.72
N GLY A 108 0.53 -3.40 12.36
CA GLY A 108 1.53 -3.69 13.38
C GLY A 108 0.98 -3.77 14.81
N LEU A 109 -0.22 -3.23 15.04
CA LEU A 109 -0.97 -3.46 16.28
C LEU A 109 -1.85 -4.72 16.17
N MET A 110 -2.41 -4.93 14.98
CA MET A 110 -3.24 -6.08 14.66
C MET A 110 -3.04 -6.46 13.20
N LYS A 111 -3.23 -7.74 12.89
CA LYS A 111 -3.28 -8.25 11.52
C LYS A 111 -4.65 -7.92 10.92
N ARG A 112 -4.75 -7.96 9.58
CA ARG A 112 -6.01 -7.72 8.86
C ARG A 112 -7.15 -8.67 9.25
N ASP A 113 -6.82 -9.89 9.64
CA ASP A 113 -7.78 -10.91 10.07
C ASP A 113 -8.31 -10.69 11.51
N GLY A 114 -7.95 -9.56 12.15
CA GLY A 114 -8.36 -9.24 13.51
C GLY A 114 -7.49 -9.87 14.60
N TRP A 115 -6.45 -10.64 14.24
CA TRP A 115 -5.57 -11.25 15.24
C TRP A 115 -4.39 -10.36 15.60
N THR A 116 -4.00 -10.35 16.87
CA THR A 116 -2.80 -9.65 17.36
C THR A 116 -1.85 -10.64 18.03
N TYR A 117 -0.57 -10.27 18.16
CA TYR A 117 0.39 -11.07 18.93
C TYR A 117 0.18 -10.84 20.43
N PRO A 118 0.54 -11.80 21.30
CA PRO A 118 0.45 -11.62 22.76
C PRO A 118 1.13 -10.32 23.23
N ASP A 119 2.33 -10.03 22.71
CA ASP A 119 3.12 -8.85 23.07
C ASP A 119 2.48 -7.51 22.63
N THR A 120 1.52 -7.55 21.71
CA THR A 120 0.80 -6.37 21.20
C THR A 120 -0.65 -6.31 21.66
N PHE A 121 -1.12 -7.30 22.43
CA PHE A 121 -2.52 -7.43 22.84
C PHE A 121 -3.00 -6.25 23.68
N ASP A 122 -2.29 -5.90 24.75
CA ASP A 122 -2.68 -4.79 25.63
C ASP A 122 -2.69 -3.45 24.88
N ALA A 123 -1.70 -3.25 23.99
CA ALA A 123 -1.65 -2.06 23.15
C ALA A 123 -2.83 -2.00 22.17
N ALA A 124 -3.25 -3.15 21.61
CA ALA A 124 -4.42 -3.24 20.76
C ALA A 124 -5.71 -2.88 21.53
N ILE A 125 -5.91 -3.46 22.72
CA ILE A 125 -7.08 -3.17 23.56
C ILE A 125 -7.16 -1.69 23.92
N ASN A 126 -6.05 -1.07 24.31
CA ASN A 126 -6.03 0.35 24.66
C ASN A 126 -6.43 1.22 23.46
N PHE A 127 -5.80 1.00 22.30
CA PHE A 127 -6.11 1.74 21.08
C PHE A 127 -7.59 1.63 20.68
N PHE A 128 -8.14 0.42 20.64
CA PHE A 128 -9.54 0.23 20.23
C PHE A 128 -10.53 0.74 21.28
N SER A 129 -10.17 0.75 22.56
CA SER A 129 -10.97 1.38 23.61
C SER A 129 -11.04 2.89 23.43
N GLU A 130 -9.90 3.55 23.18
CA GLU A 130 -9.83 4.99 22.90
C GLU A 130 -10.61 5.36 21.63
N LEU A 131 -10.46 4.56 20.56
CA LEU A 131 -11.18 4.76 19.30
C LEU A 131 -12.69 4.67 19.52
N ARG A 132 -13.14 3.63 20.25
CA ARG A 132 -14.55 3.45 20.59
C ARG A 132 -15.10 4.63 21.39
N GLU A 133 -14.37 5.10 22.40
CA GLU A 133 -14.80 6.25 23.20
C GLU A 133 -14.88 7.54 22.39
N ARG A 134 -13.94 7.76 21.48
CA ARG A 134 -13.95 8.91 20.57
C ARG A 134 -15.15 8.87 19.65
N ASP A 135 -15.40 7.73 19.02
CA ASP A 135 -16.46 7.61 18.02
C ASP A 135 -17.85 7.64 18.68
N LEU A 136 -18.02 6.98 19.84
CA LEU A 136 -19.26 7.03 20.63
C LEU A 136 -19.68 8.46 21.00
N LYS A 137 -18.73 9.38 21.23
CA LYS A 137 -19.04 10.80 21.54
C LYS A 137 -19.67 11.54 20.36
N HIS A 138 -19.46 11.06 19.14
CA HIS A 138 -19.96 11.68 17.91
C HIS A 138 -21.12 10.89 17.27
N MET A 139 -21.47 9.72 17.82
CA MET A 139 -22.63 8.96 17.37
C MET A 139 -23.91 9.49 18.03
N THR A 140 -24.76 10.15 17.25
CA THR A 140 -26.17 10.36 17.61
C THR A 140 -26.94 9.11 17.22
N GLY A 141 -27.54 8.42 18.20
CA GLY A 141 -28.48 7.34 17.92
C GLY A 141 -29.76 7.90 17.28
N GLU A 142 -30.30 7.18 16.30
CA GLU A 142 -31.72 7.27 15.93
C GLU A 142 -32.59 6.43 16.88
#